data_AF-A0A395GNE7-F1
#
_entry.id   AF-A0A395GNE7-F1
#
_cell.length_a   1.000
_cell.length_b   1.000
_cell.length_c   1.000
_cell.angle_alpha   90.00
_cell.angle_beta   90.00
_cell.angle_gamma   90.00
#
_symmetry.space_group_name_H-M   'P 1'
#
loop_
_entity.id
_entity.type
_entity.pdbx_description
1 polymer ?
#
loop_
_entity_poly.entity_id
_entity_poly.type
_entity_poly.pdbx_seq_one_letter_code
_entity_poly.pdbx_strand_id
1 'polypeptide(L)'
;MDPTLPNSKAITVPVPTITLTSEDQHKTIPVTDITHFVVQDTLRVVEVDFMKPQPGERLNVFWKPARGIICQKVQEWLEYLYGQAVDGSSC
;
A
#
# COMPACT_ATOMS: atom_id res chain seq x y z
N MET A 1 8.19 23.21 -36.25
CA MET A 1 8.46 21.86 -35.72
C MET A 1 9.97 21.68 -35.73
N ASP A 2 10.56 21.37 -34.58
CA ASP A 2 12.02 21.24 -34.43
C ASP A 2 12.45 19.80 -34.78
N PRO A 3 13.36 19.59 -35.76
CA PRO A 3 13.72 18.27 -36.28
C PRO A 3 14.76 17.51 -35.44
N THR A 4 15.13 17.99 -34.25
CA THR A 4 16.32 17.49 -33.52
C THR A 4 16.05 16.47 -32.41
N LEU A 5 14.88 15.82 -32.39
CA LEU A 5 14.57 14.77 -31.40
C LEU A 5 15.20 13.43 -31.82
N PRO A 6 16.10 12.84 -31.02
CA PRO A 6 16.67 11.55 -31.35
C PRO A 6 15.56 10.50 -31.38
N ASN A 7 15.54 9.76 -32.48
CA ASN A 7 14.57 8.71 -32.77
C ASN A 7 14.49 7.76 -31.56
N SER A 8 13.36 7.78 -30.86
CA SER A 8 13.11 6.98 -29.67
C SER A 8 13.31 5.50 -30.03
N LYS A 9 14.44 4.92 -29.60
CA LYS A 9 14.71 3.51 -29.79
C LYS A 9 13.73 2.77 -28.89
N ALA A 10 12.70 2.16 -29.50
CA ALA A 10 11.69 1.42 -28.77
C ALA A 10 12.37 0.37 -27.87
N ILE A 11 11.95 0.32 -26.60
CA ILE A 11 12.42 -0.66 -25.63
C ILE A 11 11.84 -2.01 -26.05
N THR A 12 12.60 -2.82 -26.77
CA THR A 12 12.17 -4.12 -27.34
C THR A 12 12.23 -5.27 -26.33
N VAL A 13 12.26 -4.97 -25.03
CA VAL A 13 12.39 -6.01 -24.00
C VAL A 13 11.00 -6.62 -23.75
N PRO A 14 10.83 -7.95 -23.84
CA PRO A 14 9.55 -8.58 -23.56
C PRO A 14 9.11 -8.27 -22.14
N VAL A 15 7.93 -7.68 -21.98
CA VAL A 15 7.35 -7.47 -20.65
C VAL A 15 6.96 -8.84 -20.09
N PRO A 16 7.43 -9.22 -18.89
CA PRO A 16 7.05 -10.49 -18.29
C PRO A 16 5.54 -10.55 -18.13
N THR A 17 4.92 -11.60 -18.65
CA THR A 17 3.48 -11.84 -18.52
C THR A 17 3.22 -12.36 -17.11
N ILE A 18 2.58 -11.52 -16.28
CA ILE A 18 2.21 -11.88 -14.91
C ILE A 18 0.72 -12.19 -14.91
N THR A 19 0.35 -13.40 -14.49
CA THR A 19 -1.05 -13.83 -14.39
C THR A 19 -1.65 -13.24 -13.12
N LEU A 20 -2.56 -12.27 -13.26
CA LEU A 20 -3.26 -11.66 -12.13
C LEU A 20 -4.54 -12.44 -11.82
N THR A 21 -4.58 -13.12 -10.68
CA THR A 21 -5.84 -13.61 -10.11
C THR A 21 -6.40 -12.53 -9.19
N SER A 22 -7.38 -11.78 -9.70
CA SER A 22 -8.12 -10.78 -8.92
C SER A 22 -9.26 -11.48 -8.16
N GLU A 23 -9.14 -11.61 -6.84
CA GLU A 23 -10.30 -11.86 -5.98
C GLU A 23 -11.00 -10.52 -5.74
N ASP A 24 -11.91 -10.12 -6.63
CA ASP A 24 -12.88 -9.09 -6.25
C ASP A 24 -14.24 -9.37 -6.89
N GLN A 25 -15.25 -9.57 -6.05
CA GLN A 25 -16.57 -10.08 -6.43
C GLN A 25 -17.46 -9.04 -7.14
N HIS A 26 -17.04 -7.80 -7.36
CA HIS A 26 -17.94 -6.78 -7.92
C HIS A 26 -17.27 -5.75 -8.85
N LYS A 27 -16.96 -6.15 -10.10
CA LYS A 27 -17.20 -5.40 -11.37
C LYS A 27 -16.28 -5.89 -12.49
N THR A 28 -16.87 -6.20 -13.65
CA THR A 28 -16.13 -6.48 -14.89
C THR A 28 -15.59 -5.18 -15.47
N ILE A 29 -14.30 -4.89 -15.25
CA ILE A 29 -13.61 -3.79 -15.94
C ILE A 29 -12.87 -4.40 -17.13
N PRO A 30 -13.13 -3.95 -18.37
CA PRO A 30 -12.40 -4.43 -19.55
C PRO A 30 -10.91 -4.06 -19.41
N VAL A 31 -10.03 -5.06 -19.57
CA VAL A 31 -8.57 -4.91 -19.40
C VAL A 31 -7.97 -3.86 -20.32
N THR A 32 -8.62 -3.58 -21.46
CA THR A 32 -8.22 -2.54 -22.43
C THR A 32 -8.29 -1.12 -21.87
N ASP A 33 -9.09 -0.90 -20.84
CA ASP A 33 -9.36 0.44 -20.29
C ASP A 33 -8.52 0.71 -19.02
N ILE A 34 -7.77 -0.28 -18.54
CA ILE A 34 -6.91 -0.17 -17.37
C ILE A 34 -5.58 0.47 -17.80
N THR A 35 -5.43 1.76 -17.51
CA THR A 35 -4.19 2.48 -17.81
C THR A 35 -3.13 2.33 -16.71
N HIS A 36 -3.57 2.14 -15.46
CA HIS A 36 -2.70 2.02 -14.30
C HIS A 36 -3.34 1.09 -13.27
N PHE A 37 -2.54 0.23 -12.65
CA PHE A 37 -2.94 -0.53 -11.47
C PHE A 37 -2.11 -0.04 -10.28
N VAL A 38 -2.77 0.27 -9.16
CA VAL A 38 -2.10 0.64 -7.90
C VAL A 38 -2.08 -0.60 -7.02
N VAL A 39 -0.92 -1.25 -6.94
CA VAL A 39 -0.68 -2.30 -5.95
C VAL A 39 -0.18 -1.61 -4.69
N GLN A 40 -1.08 -1.44 -3.73
CA GLN A 40 -0.69 -0.95 -2.41
C GLN A 40 -0.28 -2.14 -1.56
N ASP A 41 1.00 -2.47 -1.60
CA ASP A 41 1.60 -3.51 -0.76
C ASP A 41 2.32 -2.87 0.44
N THR A 42 2.06 -3.41 1.64
CA THR A 42 2.56 -3.06 2.98
C THR A 42 1.93 -1.88 3.75
N LEU A 43 1.31 -2.23 4.88
CA LEU A 43 0.89 -1.32 5.95
C LEU A 43 2.12 -0.61 6.54
N ARG A 44 2.10 0.74 6.58
CA ARG A 44 3.16 1.53 7.22
C ARG A 44 2.76 1.91 8.64
N VAL A 45 3.44 1.33 9.63
CA VAL A 45 3.22 1.60 11.06
C VAL A 45 4.30 2.55 11.59
N VAL A 46 3.88 3.54 12.37
CA VAL A 46 4.78 4.51 13.02
C VAL A 46 4.60 4.48 14.53
N GLU A 47 5.70 4.56 15.27
CA GLU A 47 5.69 4.83 16.70
C GLU A 47 5.72 6.35 16.91
N VAL A 48 4.76 6.88 17.66
CA VAL A 48 4.71 8.30 18.05
C VAL A 48 5.17 8.42 19.49
N ASP A 49 6.23 9.18 19.70
CA ASP A 49 6.82 9.43 21.01
C ASP A 49 6.69 10.92 21.36
N PHE A 50 6.58 11.18 22.66
CA PHE A 50 6.61 12.53 23.20
C PHE A 50 8.01 12.89 23.66
N MET A 51 8.47 14.07 23.30
CA MET A 51 9.66 14.64 23.93
C MET A 51 9.35 14.97 25.39
N LYS A 52 10.42 15.05 26.20
CA LYS A 52 10.28 15.46 27.60
C LYS A 52 9.53 16.80 27.67
N PRO A 53 8.37 16.87 28.33
CA PRO A 53 7.58 18.09 28.38
C PRO A 53 8.31 19.16 29.20
N GLN A 54 8.32 20.39 28.71
CA GLN A 54 8.81 21.54 29.47
C GLN A 54 7.62 22.36 30.00
N PRO A 55 7.62 22.77 31.27
CA PRO A 55 6.57 23.64 31.81
C PRO A 55 6.42 24.92 30.98
N GLY A 56 5.21 25.21 30.53
CA GLY A 56 4.90 26.40 29.73
C GLY A 56 5.18 26.26 28.23
N GLU A 57 5.78 25.15 27.76
CA GLU A 57 5.93 24.86 26.34
C GLU A 57 4.84 23.94 25.82
N ARG A 58 4.63 23.95 24.49
CA ARG A 58 3.77 22.98 23.82
C ARG A 58 4.45 21.62 23.80
N LEU A 59 3.64 20.57 23.91
CA LEU A 59 4.11 19.20 23.85
C LEU A 59 4.67 18.91 22.45
N ASN A 60 5.95 18.55 22.39
CA ASN A 60 6.60 18.18 21.14
C ASN A 60 6.51 16.67 20.94
N VAL A 61 6.12 16.26 19.73
CA VAL A 61 6.03 14.87 19.31
C VAL A 61 7.02 14.59 18.20
N PHE A 62 7.53 13.36 18.17
CA PHE A 62 8.29 12.85 17.04
C PHE A 62 7.79 11.45 16.68
N TRP A 63 8.05 11.04 15.45
CA TRP A 63 7.69 9.70 14.98
C TRP A 63 8.88 9.01 14.34
N LYS A 64 8.89 7.69 14.45
CA LYS A 64 9.89 6.81 13.84
C LYS A 64 9.19 5.58 13.24
N PRO A 65 9.81 4.88 12.28
CA PRO A 65 9.28 3.59 11.83
C PRO A 65 9.06 2.69 13.04
N ALA A 66 7.88 2.07 13.11
CA ALA A 66 7.56 1.18 14.21
C ALA A 66 8.49 -0.03 14.21
N ARG A 67 8.79 -0.55 15.40
CA ARG A 67 9.58 -1.77 15.56
C ARG A 67 8.83 -2.95 14.94
N GLY A 68 9.60 -3.93 14.44
CA GLY A 68 9.06 -5.13 13.80
C GLY A 68 7.99 -5.86 14.65
N ILE A 69 8.17 -5.90 15.98
CA ILE A 69 7.20 -6.49 16.90
C ILE A 69 5.85 -5.76 16.87
N ILE A 70 5.86 -4.42 16.75
CA ILE A 70 4.63 -3.65 16.67
C ILE A 70 3.98 -3.85 15.31
N CYS A 71 4.75 -3.82 14.22
CA CYS A 71 4.24 -4.13 12.88
C CYS A 71 3.58 -5.51 12.84
N GLN A 72 4.23 -6.53 13.41
CA GLN A 72 3.70 -7.89 13.49
C GLN A 72 2.38 -7.95 14.25
N LYS A 73 2.29 -7.33 15.44
CA LYS A 73 1.05 -7.31 16.21
C LYS A 73 -0.10 -6.60 15.50
N VAL A 74 0.21 -5.50 14.82
CA VAL A 74 -0.81 -4.78 14.03
C VAL A 74 -1.28 -5.65 12.87
N GLN A 75 -0.37 -6.39 12.23
CA GLN A 75 -0.72 -7.32 11.18
C GLN A 75 -1.61 -8.46 11.69
N GLU A 76 -1.22 -9.13 12.79
CA GLU A 76 -2.02 -10.18 13.44
C GLU A 76 -3.42 -9.67 13.83
N TRP A 77 -3.50 -8.44 14.34
CA TRP A 77 -4.78 -7.82 14.71
C TRP A 77 -5.66 -7.52 13.48
N LEU A 78 -5.07 -7.04 12.39
CA LEU A 78 -5.80 -6.83 11.14
C LEU A 78 -6.29 -8.15 10.57
N GLU A 79 -5.45 -9.18 10.54
CA GLU A 79 -5.82 -10.53 10.08
C GLU A 79 -6.99 -11.09 10.91
N TYR A 80 -6.98 -10.89 12.24
CA TYR A 80 -8.12 -11.25 13.10
C TYR A 80 -9.41 -10.51 12.72
N LEU A 81 -9.35 -9.19 12.53
CA LEU A 81 -10.52 -8.39 12.15
C LEU A 81 -11.08 -8.79 10.79
N TYR A 82 -10.20 -9.04 9.82
CA TYR A 82 -10.60 -9.53 8.50
C TYR A 82 -11.20 -10.92 8.58
N GLY A 83 -10.64 -11.82 9.40
CA GLY A 83 -11.20 -13.16 9.66
C GLY A 83 -12.60 -13.12 10.29
N GLN A 84 -12.87 -12.15 11.16
CA GLN A 84 -14.20 -12.00 11.78
C GLN A 84 -15.27 -11.47 10.81
N ALA A 85 -14.87 -10.71 9.78
CA ALA A 85 -15.78 -10.20 8.76
C ALA A 85 -16.31 -11.31 7.83
N VAL A 86 -15.58 -12.43 7.69
CA VAL A 86 -15.97 -13.57 6.84
C VAL A 86 -16.91 -14.53 7.57
N ASP A 87 -16.72 -14.74 8.87
CA ASP A 87 -17.54 -15.67 9.67
C ASP A 87 -18.87 -15.07 10.17
N GLY A 88 -19.09 -13.76 10.03
CA GLY A 88 -20.36 -13.09 10.36
C GLY A 88 -21.47 -13.25 9.32
N SER A 89 -21.22 -13.96 8.20
CA SER A 89 -22.17 -14.19 7.11
C SER A 89 -22.65 -15.65 7.01
N SER A 90 -22.75 -16.36 8.13
CA SER A 90 -23.53 -17.60 8.15
C SER A 90 -24.95 -17.30 8.63
N CYS A 91 -25.88 -17.33 7.67
CA CYS A 91 -27.31 -17.52 7.91
C CYS A 91 -27.59 -18.82 8.68
#